data_AF-A0A7Y8U5W0-F1
#
_entry.id   AF-A0A7Y8U5W0-F1
#
_cell.length_a   1.000
_cell.length_b   1.000
_cell.length_c   1.000
_cell.angle_alpha   90.00
_cell.angle_beta   90.00
_cell.angle_gamma   90.00
#
_symmetry.space_group_name_H-M   'P 1'
#
loop_
_entity.id
_entity.type
_entity.pdbx_description
1 polymer ?
#
loop_
_entity_poly.entity_id
_entity_poly.type
_entity_poly.pdbx_seq_one_letter_code
_entity_poly.pdbx_strand_id
1 'polypeptide(L)'
;MLKIKKLTNHFIRNIPREIDTGVLYISMEYATAVHSCCCGCGERVVTPLSPTDWKMIFDGESVSLTPSVGNWNSACRSHYIIKQNVVIEAGSWSEDRITAERKRDKLAKTHYYQSMAQPESEVNNNEKEATFRKPPENKGIWDSLRRWSRKLINKID
;
A
#
# COMPACT_ATOMS: atom_id res chain seq x y z
N MET A 1 7.19 15.93 20.07
CA MET A 1 8.50 15.32 19.75
C MET A 1 8.32 13.82 19.52
N LEU A 2 8.85 13.28 18.43
CA LEU A 2 8.84 11.84 18.15
C LEU A 2 9.80 11.10 19.10
N LYS A 3 9.29 10.09 19.83
CA LYS A 3 10.07 9.24 20.73
C LYS A 3 10.69 8.05 20.00
N ILE A 4 9.98 7.50 19.02
CA ILE A 4 10.43 6.38 18.21
C ILE A 4 11.11 6.94 16.96
N LYS A 5 12.36 6.52 16.71
CA LYS A 5 13.17 7.00 15.57
C LYS A 5 13.31 5.98 14.44
N LYS A 6 13.20 4.69 14.77
CA LYS A 6 13.30 3.58 13.82
C LYS A 6 12.29 2.51 14.19
N LEU A 7 11.73 1.86 13.17
CA LEU A 7 10.80 0.74 13.32
C LEU A 7 11.45 -0.56 12.86
N THR A 8 11.10 -1.66 13.49
CA THR A 8 11.40 -3.01 13.01
C THR A 8 10.18 -3.56 12.26
N ASN A 9 10.38 -4.11 11.08
CA ASN A 9 9.29 -4.59 10.24
C ASN A 9 8.98 -6.04 10.55
N HIS A 10 7.70 -6.35 10.77
CA HIS A 10 7.24 -7.72 11.00
C HIS A 10 6.13 -8.04 9.99
N PHE A 11 6.48 -8.83 8.98
CA PHE A 11 5.52 -9.36 8.03
C PHE A 11 4.79 -10.54 8.66
N ILE A 12 3.48 -10.38 8.86
CA ILE A 12 2.65 -11.35 9.55
C ILE A 12 1.31 -11.46 8.85
N ARG A 13 0.63 -12.60 9.03
CA ARG A 13 -0.73 -12.76 8.51
C ARG A 13 -1.74 -11.92 9.29
N ASN A 14 -1.84 -12.16 10.60
CA ASN A 14 -2.84 -11.54 11.47
C ASN A 14 -2.18 -10.53 12.41
N ILE A 15 -2.64 -9.28 12.36
CA ILE A 15 -2.17 -8.21 13.25
C ILE A 15 -2.52 -8.56 14.71
N PRO A 16 -1.56 -8.49 15.66
CA PRO A 16 -1.82 -8.81 17.06
C PRO A 16 -2.79 -7.81 17.70
N ARG A 17 -3.48 -8.28 18.76
CA ARG A 17 -4.39 -7.45 19.54
C ARG A 17 -3.67 -6.32 20.28
N GLU A 18 -2.46 -6.58 20.73
CA GLU A 18 -1.57 -5.61 21.37
C GLU A 18 -0.46 -5.25 20.38
N ILE A 19 -0.15 -3.96 20.26
CA ILE A 19 0.81 -3.46 19.27
C ILE A 19 2.07 -3.02 20.00
N ASP A 20 3.18 -3.71 19.72
CA ASP A 20 4.46 -3.38 20.33
C ASP A 20 4.98 -2.01 19.87
N THR A 21 5.61 -1.31 20.82
CA THR A 21 6.26 -0.03 20.54
C THR A 21 7.49 -0.26 19.68
N GLY A 22 7.62 0.48 18.58
CA GLY A 22 8.77 0.37 17.69
C GLY A 22 8.67 -0.72 16.63
N VAL A 23 7.53 -1.41 16.53
CA VAL A 23 7.29 -2.44 15.51
C VAL A 23 6.27 -1.96 14.49
N LEU A 24 6.59 -2.16 13.20
CA LEU A 24 5.67 -1.99 12.08
C LEU A 24 5.19 -3.36 11.63
N TYR A 25 3.98 -3.73 12.02
CA TYR A 25 3.35 -4.96 11.57
C TYR A 25 2.74 -4.75 10.19
N ILE A 26 2.98 -5.69 9.29
CA ILE A 26 2.54 -5.60 7.89
C ILE A 26 1.84 -6.90 7.54
N SER A 27 0.57 -6.82 7.16
CA SER A 27 -0.16 -7.92 6.56
C SER A 27 -0.36 -7.66 5.07
N MET A 28 0.32 -8.47 4.26
CA MET A 28 0.14 -8.44 2.80
C MET A 28 -1.21 -9.03 2.40
N GLU A 29 -1.70 -10.04 3.13
CA GLU A 29 -3.00 -10.68 2.87
C GLU A 29 -4.17 -9.72 3.08
N TYR A 30 -4.11 -8.90 4.13
CA TYR A 30 -5.14 -7.90 4.44
C TYR A 30 -4.80 -6.49 3.94
N ALA A 31 -3.73 -6.35 3.15
CA ALA A 31 -3.24 -5.10 2.61
C ALA A 31 -3.25 -3.97 3.65
N THR A 32 -2.60 -4.18 4.80
CA THR A 32 -2.59 -3.20 5.89
C THR A 32 -1.27 -3.21 6.65
N ALA A 33 -0.84 -2.04 7.10
CA ALA A 33 0.25 -1.92 8.06
C ALA A 33 -0.25 -1.22 9.33
N VAL A 34 0.25 -1.65 10.48
CA VAL A 34 -0.19 -1.21 11.80
C VAL A 34 1.02 -1.03 12.72
N HIS A 35 1.03 0.07 13.45
CA HIS A 35 2.06 0.33 14.47
C HIS A 35 1.53 1.20 15.60
N SER A 36 2.26 1.21 16.72
CA SER A 36 2.01 2.16 17.81
C SER A 36 2.56 3.53 17.42
N CYS A 37 1.80 4.59 17.70
CA CYS A 37 2.12 5.95 17.29
C CYS A 37 3.55 6.36 17.68
N CYS A 38 4.33 6.87 16.73
CA CYS A 38 5.76 7.13 16.92
C CYS A 38 6.08 8.29 17.88
N CYS A 39 5.09 9.09 18.28
CA CYS A 39 5.26 10.02 19.39
C CYS A 39 5.33 9.33 20.75
N GLY A 40 4.96 8.05 20.83
CA GLY A 40 4.95 7.23 22.04
C GLY A 40 3.75 7.47 22.95
N CYS A 41 2.60 7.89 22.40
CA CYS A 41 1.34 7.99 23.14
C CYS A 41 0.58 6.66 23.26
N GLY A 42 1.01 5.61 22.54
CA GLY A 42 0.39 4.29 22.57
C GLY A 42 -0.81 4.12 21.62
N GLU A 43 -1.22 5.16 20.90
CA GLU A 43 -2.33 5.08 19.94
C GLU A 43 -2.02 4.10 18.80
N ARG A 44 -3.00 3.28 18.42
CA ARG A 44 -2.86 2.38 17.27
C ARG A 44 -3.02 3.20 15.98
N VAL A 45 -1.99 3.19 15.15
CA VAL A 45 -2.04 3.76 13.81
C VAL A 45 -2.26 2.63 12.81
N VAL A 46 -3.26 2.79 11.96
CA VAL A 46 -3.57 1.86 10.87
C VAL A 46 -3.36 2.58 9.54
N THR A 47 -2.57 1.98 8.66
CA THR A 47 -2.30 2.48 7.30
C THR A 47 -2.71 1.42 6.28
N PRO A 48 -3.96 1.45 5.79
CA PRO A 48 -4.41 0.58 4.70
C PRO A 48 -3.56 0.80 3.44
N LEU A 49 -3.15 -0.31 2.83
CA LEU A 49 -2.33 -0.33 1.62
C LEU A 49 -3.25 -0.42 0.40
N SER A 50 -3.84 0.71 0.02
CA SER A 50 -4.78 0.81 -1.10
C SER A 50 -4.33 1.86 -2.12
N PRO A 51 -4.80 1.81 -3.37
CA PRO A 51 -4.50 2.83 -4.38
C PRO A 51 -4.87 4.26 -3.97
N THR A 52 -5.81 4.41 -3.02
CA THR A 52 -6.32 5.70 -2.53
C THR A 52 -5.84 6.08 -1.13
N ASP A 53 -5.05 5.23 -0.49
CA ASP A 53 -4.56 5.42 0.89
C ASP A 53 -3.03 5.45 0.91
N TRP A 54 -2.39 4.52 1.63
CA TRP A 54 -0.93 4.43 1.71
C TRP A 54 -0.37 3.46 0.67
N LYS A 55 0.77 3.83 0.13
CA LYS A 55 1.69 2.99 -0.64
C LYS A 55 2.83 2.57 0.25
N MET A 56 3.13 1.28 0.20
CA MET A 56 4.31 0.71 0.83
C MET A 56 5.38 0.42 -0.22
N ILE A 57 6.63 0.76 0.10
CA ILE A 57 7.80 0.34 -0.66
C ILE A 57 8.62 -0.56 0.26
N PHE A 58 8.95 -1.76 -0.23
CA PHE A 58 9.82 -2.72 0.46
C PHE A 58 10.94 -3.15 -0.50
N ASP A 59 12.18 -2.99 -0.09
CA ASP A 59 13.37 -3.29 -0.90
C ASP A 59 14.05 -4.63 -0.52
N GLY A 60 13.42 -5.43 0.35
CA GLY A 60 13.98 -6.66 0.91
C GLY A 60 14.54 -6.48 2.33
N GLU A 61 14.78 -5.25 2.77
CA GLU A 61 15.31 -4.94 4.10
C GLU A 61 14.47 -3.90 4.83
N SER A 62 14.11 -2.83 4.11
CA SER A 62 13.52 -1.62 4.66
C SER A 62 12.15 -1.30 4.06
N VAL A 63 11.29 -0.69 4.87
CA VAL A 63 9.94 -0.31 4.52
C VAL A 63 9.81 1.22 4.56
N SER A 64 9.18 1.76 3.52
CA SER A 64 8.74 3.15 3.47
C SER A 64 7.23 3.21 3.27
N LEU A 65 6.56 4.16 3.92
CA LEU A 65 5.14 4.43 3.75
C LEU A 65 4.96 5.85 3.20
N THR A 66 4.11 5.97 2.19
CA THR A 66 3.73 7.26 1.60
C THR A 66 2.22 7.27 1.34
N PRO A 67 1.47 8.36 1.59
CA PRO A 67 1.92 9.64 2.11
C PRO A 67 2.32 9.57 3.60
N SER A 68 2.55 10.74 4.20
CA SER A 68 2.84 10.84 5.64
C SER A 68 1.69 10.31 6.50
N VAL A 69 2.00 10.02 7.76
CA VAL A 69 1.04 9.64 8.80
C VAL A 69 0.74 10.87 9.64
N GLY A 70 -0.49 11.38 9.56
CA GLY A 70 -0.98 12.48 10.39
C GLY A 70 -2.06 12.02 11.36
N ASN A 71 -1.79 12.09 12.66
CA ASN A 71 -2.72 11.64 13.70
C ASN A 71 -3.60 12.77 14.26
N TRP A 72 -4.28 13.49 13.36
CA TRP A 72 -4.98 14.75 13.67
C TRP A 72 -6.21 14.59 14.57
N ASN A 73 -6.77 13.38 14.68
CA ASN A 73 -7.91 13.09 15.57
C ASN A 73 -7.48 12.71 16.99
N SER A 74 -6.21 12.37 17.20
CA SER A 74 -5.69 12.06 18.54
C SER A 74 -5.13 13.29 19.21
N ALA A 75 -5.10 13.27 20.54
CA ALA A 75 -4.57 14.35 21.37
C ALA A 75 -3.10 14.70 21.02
N CYS A 76 -2.30 13.73 20.57
CA CYS A 76 -0.89 13.96 20.25
C CYS A 76 -0.67 14.75 18.95
N ARG A 77 -1.64 14.73 18.02
CA ARG A 77 -1.57 15.39 16.70
C ARG A 77 -0.23 15.19 15.95
N SER A 78 0.40 14.03 16.15
CA SER A 78 1.73 13.76 15.60
C SER A 78 1.68 13.65 14.08
N HIS A 79 2.73 14.12 13.41
CA HIS A 79 2.85 14.01 11.96
C HIS A 79 4.26 13.57 11.58
N TYR A 80 4.37 12.49 10.81
CA TYR A 80 5.65 11.91 10.44
C TYR A 80 5.59 11.10 9.15
N ILE A 81 6.76 10.82 8.59
CA ILE A 81 6.97 9.93 7.45
C ILE A 81 7.78 8.73 7.92
N ILE A 82 7.44 7.54 7.43
CA ILE A 82 8.29 6.35 7.60
C ILE A 82 9.03 6.14 6.29
N LYS A 83 10.36 6.26 6.32
CA LYS A 83 11.23 6.09 5.15
C LYS A 83 12.39 5.18 5.50
N GLN A 84 12.51 4.04 4.81
CA GLN A 84 13.55 3.05 5.05
C GLN A 84 13.67 2.68 6.54
N ASN A 85 12.54 2.36 7.16
CA ASN A 85 12.37 2.09 8.60
C ASN A 85 12.58 3.28 9.53
N VAL A 86 13.03 4.44 9.04
CA VAL A 86 13.28 5.63 9.85
C VAL A 86 12.02 6.48 9.95
N VAL A 87 11.73 6.94 11.17
CA VAL A 87 10.63 7.87 11.45
C VAL A 87 11.16 9.29 11.38
N ILE A 88 10.66 10.05 10.40
CA ILE A 88 11.06 11.42 10.12
C ILE A 88 9.90 12.34 10.48
N GLU A 89 10.15 13.35 11.30
CA GLU A 89 9.13 14.34 11.67
C GLU A 89 8.66 15.10 10.44
N ALA A 90 7.34 15.29 10.34
CA ALA A 90 6.73 16.09 9.30
C ALA A 90 6.05 17.29 9.97
N GLY A 91 6.20 18.48 9.39
CA GLY A 91 5.69 19.73 9.98
C GLY A 91 4.17 19.68 10.21
N SER A 92 3.70 20.32 11.27
CA SER A 92 2.26 20.38 11.60
C SER A 92 1.44 21.01 10.48
N TRP A 93 0.20 20.55 10.32
CA TRP A 93 -0.75 21.16 9.40
C TRP A 93 -1.76 22.03 10.13
N SER A 94 -2.25 23.07 9.46
CA SER A 94 -3.40 23.85 9.90
C SER A 94 -4.70 23.04 9.76
N GLU A 95 -5.73 23.40 10.51
CA GLU A 95 -7.06 22.77 10.40
C GLU A 95 -7.65 22.86 8.98
N ASP A 96 -7.45 24.00 8.30
CA ASP A 96 -7.89 24.17 6.91
C ASP A 96 -7.21 23.17 5.97
N ARG A 97 -5.90 22.96 6.17
CA ARG A 97 -5.13 22.00 5.38
C ARG A 97 -5.56 20.56 5.66
N ILE A 98 -5.78 20.21 6.93
CA ILE A 98 -6.29 18.88 7.33
C ILE A 98 -7.67 18.63 6.72
N THR A 99 -8.55 19.64 6.75
CA THR A 99 -9.91 19.54 6.19
C THR A 99 -9.89 19.39 4.68
N ALA A 100 -9.05 20.17 3.99
CA ALA A 100 -8.87 20.07 2.55
C ALA A 100 -8.32 18.68 2.12
N GLU A 101 -7.35 18.14 2.87
CA GLU A 101 -6.81 16.79 2.65
C GLU A 101 -7.91 15.74 2.74
N ARG A 102 -8.65 15.73 3.85
CA ARG A 102 -9.74 14.78 4.09
C ARG A 102 -10.80 14.82 2.99
N LYS A 103 -11.13 16.02 2.51
CA LYS A 103 -12.08 16.19 1.40
C LYS A 103 -11.54 15.54 0.13
N ARG A 104 -10.27 15.75 -0.20
CA ARG A 104 -9.64 15.14 -1.37
C ARG A 104 -9.58 13.62 -1.26
N ASP A 105 -9.20 13.08 -0.11
CA ASP A 105 -9.13 11.63 0.12
C ASP A 105 -10.51 10.99 -0.03
N LYS A 106 -11.55 11.62 0.52
CA LYS A 106 -12.93 11.16 0.37
C LYS A 106 -13.35 11.13 -1.10
N LEU A 107 -13.02 12.17 -1.87
CA LEU A 107 -13.33 12.24 -3.30
C LEU A 107 -12.57 11.16 -4.09
N ALA A 108 -11.28 10.98 -3.82
CA ALA A 108 -10.44 9.98 -4.47
C ALA A 108 -10.98 8.56 -4.24
N LYS A 109 -11.35 8.22 -2.99
CA LYS A 109 -11.99 6.96 -2.64
C LYS A 109 -13.30 6.75 -3.37
N THR A 110 -14.16 7.76 -3.35
CA THR A 110 -15.48 7.70 -4.01
C THR A 110 -15.32 7.41 -5.50
N HIS A 111 -14.47 8.17 -6.19
CA HIS A 111 -14.20 7.97 -7.62
C HIS A 111 -13.62 6.57 -7.92
N TYR A 112 -12.64 6.13 -7.14
CA TYR A 112 -11.99 4.83 -7.34
C TYR A 112 -12.99 3.68 -7.20
N TYR A 113 -13.75 3.60 -6.09
CA TYR A 113 -14.68 2.50 -5.87
C TYR A 113 -15.92 2.56 -6.77
N GLN A 114 -16.39 3.75 -7.17
CA GLN A 114 -17.45 3.87 -8.17
C GLN A 114 -17.02 3.34 -9.54
N SER A 115 -15.78 3.60 -9.95
CA SER A 115 -15.25 3.09 -11.21
C SER A 115 -15.11 1.56 -11.23
N MET A 116 -14.83 0.95 -10.08
CA MET A 116 -14.74 -0.51 -9.92
C MET A 116 -16.10 -1.20 -9.82
N ALA A 117 -17.16 -0.50 -9.43
CA ALA A 117 -18.51 -1.05 -9.29
C ALA A 117 -19.30 -1.11 -10.61
N GLN A 118 -18.73 -0.64 -11.73
CA GLN A 118 -19.36 -0.77 -13.04
C GLN A 118 -19.19 -2.21 -13.55
N PRO A 119 -20.28 -2.91 -13.89
CA PRO A 119 -20.21 -4.31 -14.29
C PRO A 119 -19.49 -4.48 -15.63
N GLU A 120 -18.69 -5.53 -15.70
CA GLU A 120 -18.07 -6.11 -16.90
C GLU A 120 -19.14 -6.74 -17.82
N SER A 121 -20.22 -6.02 -18.11
CA SER A 121 -21.36 -6.50 -18.90
C SER A 121 -21.33 -5.96 -20.32
N GLU A 122 -20.26 -6.25 -21.06
CA GLU A 122 -20.21 -6.14 -22.53
C GLU A 122 -19.24 -7.20 -23.11
N VAL A 123 -19.34 -8.46 -22.65
CA VAL A 123 -18.88 -9.59 -23.49
C VAL A 123 -20.09 -10.05 -24.30
N ASN A 124 -20.07 -9.63 -25.55
CA ASN A 124 -21.10 -9.79 -26.55
C ASN A 124 -21.47 -11.27 -26.75
N ASN A 125 -22.72 -11.62 -26.44
CA ASN A 125 -23.35 -12.88 -26.84
C ASN A 125 -23.49 -12.91 -28.36
N ASN A 126 -22.57 -13.58 -29.04
CA ASN A 126 -22.78 -14.10 -30.39
C ASN A 126 -22.19 -15.51 -30.48
N GLU A 127 -22.83 -16.44 -29.77
CA GLU A 127 -22.81 -17.84 -30.15
C GLU A 127 -23.65 -18.00 -31.43
N LYS A 128 -22.97 -18.18 -32.56
CA LYS A 128 -23.54 -18.90 -33.71
C LYS A 128 -22.62 -20.06 -34.06
N GLU A 129 -23.19 -21.25 -33.90
CA GLU A 129 -22.85 -22.53 -34.52
C GLU A 129 -21.50 -23.16 -34.18
N ALA A 130 -21.57 -24.09 -33.22
CA ALA A 130 -20.62 -25.17 -33.03
C ALA A 130 -20.52 -26.03 -34.30
N THR A 131 -19.43 -25.86 -35.05
CA THR A 131 -18.90 -26.90 -35.95
C THR A 131 -17.56 -27.36 -35.39
N PHE A 132 -17.51 -28.63 -34.98
CA PHE A 132 -16.31 -29.28 -34.44
C PHE A 132 -15.13 -29.15 -35.41
N ARG A 133 -14.08 -28.40 -35.02
CA ARG A 133 -12.74 -28.47 -35.62
C ARG A 133 -11.69 -28.54 -34.51
N LYS A 134 -10.73 -29.46 -34.68
CA LYS A 134 -9.71 -29.90 -33.71
C LYS A 134 -8.88 -28.74 -33.12
N PRO A 135 -8.40 -28.84 -31.87
CA PRO A 135 -7.61 -27.79 -31.24
C PRO A 135 -6.16 -27.79 -31.76
N PRO A 136 -5.62 -26.66 -32.24
CA PRO A 136 -4.19 -26.53 -32.49
C PRO A 136 -3.44 -26.07 -31.23
N GLU A 137 -2.49 -26.92 -30.86
CA GLU A 137 -1.17 -26.72 -30.25
C GLU A 137 -0.85 -25.45 -29.45
N ASN A 138 -0.47 -25.72 -28.20
CA ASN A 138 -0.09 -24.83 -27.12
C ASN A 138 1.19 -24.03 -27.42
N LYS A 139 1.12 -22.69 -27.46
CA LYS A 139 2.28 -21.80 -27.40
C LYS A 139 2.06 -20.63 -26.43
N GLY A 140 2.48 -20.87 -25.19
CA GLY A 140 3.33 -19.91 -24.45
C GLY A 140 2.67 -18.66 -23.87
N ILE A 141 2.04 -18.79 -22.70
CA ILE A 141 1.70 -17.70 -21.77
C ILE A 141 2.97 -17.16 -21.05
N TRP A 142 4.16 -17.33 -21.64
CA TRP A 142 5.44 -17.03 -21.00
C TRP A 142 6.21 -15.84 -21.60
N ASP A 143 5.65 -15.12 -22.58
CA ASP A 143 6.39 -14.06 -23.30
C ASP A 143 6.17 -12.61 -22.82
N SER A 144 5.43 -12.36 -21.74
CA SER A 144 5.37 -11.03 -21.12
C SER A 144 6.22 -10.87 -19.85
N LEU A 145 6.77 -11.96 -19.31
CA LEU A 145 7.63 -11.96 -18.11
C LEU A 145 9.14 -11.84 -18.39
N ARG A 146 9.56 -11.60 -19.64
CA ARG A 146 10.99 -11.65 -20.02
C ARG A 146 11.58 -10.36 -20.60
N ARG A 147 11.06 -9.19 -20.19
CA ARG A 147 11.63 -7.88 -20.58
C ARG A 147 12.26 -7.05 -19.46
N TRP A 148 12.37 -7.58 -18.25
CA TRP A 148 13.07 -6.90 -17.13
C TRP A 148 14.27 -7.65 -16.55
N SER A 149 14.66 -8.79 -17.12
CA SER A 149 15.87 -9.53 -16.72
C SER A 149 16.77 -9.82 -17.93
N ARG A 150 17.60 -8.85 -18.31
CA ARG A 150 18.89 -9.01 -19.02
C ARG A 150 19.48 -7.63 -19.34
N LYS A 151 19.99 -6.95 -18.30
CA LYS A 151 20.99 -5.89 -18.43
C LYS A 151 21.78 -5.80 -17.12
N LEU A 152 22.51 -6.88 -16.78
CA LEU A 152 23.63 -6.89 -15.83
C LEU A 152 24.32 -8.27 -15.69
N ILE A 153 24.46 -9.01 -16.79
CA ILE A 153 25.44 -10.11 -16.87
C ILE A 153 26.11 -9.96 -18.24
N ASN A 154 27.44 -9.89 -18.22
CA ASN A 154 28.41 -9.70 -19.32
C ASN A 154 28.89 -8.25 -19.55
N LYS A 155 29.67 -7.76 -18.59
CA LYS A 155 30.84 -6.91 -18.87
C LYS A 155 31.87 -7.14 -17.77
N ILE A 156 32.80 -8.06 -18.04
CA ILE A 156 34.23 -8.17 -17.65
C ILE A 156 34.61 -9.61 -18.01
N ASP A 157 34.97 -9.79 -19.28
CA ASP A 157 36.28 -10.33 -19.61
C ASP A 157 37.21 -9.10 -19.78
#